data_AF-W9YS83-F1
#
_entry.id   AF-W9YS83-F1
#
_cell.length_a   1.000
_cell.length_b   1.000
_cell.length_c   1.000
_cell.angle_alpha   90.00
_cell.angle_beta   90.00
_cell.angle_gamma   90.00
#
_symmetry.space_group_name_H-M   'P 1'
#
loop_
_entity.id
_entity.type
_entity.pdbx_description
1 polymer ?
#
loop_
_entity_poly.entity_id
_entity_poly.type
_entity_poly.pdbx_seq_one_letter_code
_entity_poly.pdbx_strand_id
1 'polypeptide(L)'
;MAIQTIRYVPSDQQDAARQAPVSLVRVVSHTQFDGNTGPTNHCCLYFQTGPNSYIRLDMIPGNDPGTVLPGGRKGVLVVQIWTTFQMSASKPPRPL
;
A
#
# COMPACT_ATOMS: atom_id res chain seq x y z
N MET A 1 14.13 18.47 9.60
CA MET A 1 12.72 18.65 9.18
C MET A 1 11.96 17.37 9.49
N ALA A 2 10.82 17.45 10.17
CA ALA A 2 10.00 16.27 10.45
C ALA A 2 9.35 15.76 9.16
N ILE A 3 9.39 14.44 8.95
CA ILE A 3 8.71 13.78 7.82
C ILE A 3 7.21 13.79 8.14
N GLN A 4 6.43 14.55 7.37
CA GLN A 4 4.97 14.54 7.48
C GLN A 4 4.39 13.64 6.39
N THR A 5 4.16 12.37 6.74
CA THR A 5 3.45 11.43 5.87
C THR A 5 1.99 11.85 5.77
N ILE A 6 1.49 12.11 4.56
CA ILE A 6 0.07 12.32 4.32
C ILE A 6 -0.61 10.95 4.49
N ARG A 7 -1.31 10.80 5.62
CA ARG A 7 -2.05 9.58 5.96
C ARG A 7 -3.52 9.80 5.61
N TYR A 8 -4.02 9.06 4.64
CA TYR A 8 -5.46 8.99 4.40
C TYR A 8 -6.01 7.74 5.10
N VAL A 9 -6.67 7.96 6.24
CA VAL A 9 -7.59 6.99 6.84
C VAL A 9 -8.92 7.70 6.95
N PRO A 10 -10.04 7.13 6.45
CA PRO A 10 -11.36 7.67 6.73
C PRO A 10 -11.53 7.87 8.25
N SER A 11 -12.00 9.05 8.67
CA SER A 11 -12.01 9.44 10.09
C SER A 11 -12.89 8.51 10.95
N ASP A 12 -13.93 7.96 10.36
CA ASP A 12 -14.83 6.94 10.92
C ASP A 12 -14.16 5.57 11.13
N GLN A 13 -13.02 5.33 10.48
CA GLN A 13 -12.30 4.04 10.50
C GLN A 13 -10.97 4.11 11.25
N GLN A 14 -10.51 5.31 11.62
CA GLN A 14 -9.16 5.52 12.14
C GLN A 14 -8.88 4.76 13.45
N ASP A 15 -9.79 4.85 14.42
CA ASP A 15 -9.61 4.22 15.72
C ASP A 15 -9.76 2.69 15.62
N ALA A 16 -10.75 2.24 14.84
CA ALA A 16 -10.94 0.81 14.55
C ALA A 16 -9.70 0.20 13.90
N ALA A 17 -9.12 0.85 12.89
CA ALA A 17 -7.90 0.39 12.22
C ALA A 17 -6.69 0.36 13.17
N ARG A 18 -6.58 1.32 14.09
CA ARG A 18 -5.44 1.41 15.02
C ARG A 18 -5.48 0.34 16.13
N GLN A 19 -6.69 -0.02 16.56
CA GLN A 19 -6.90 -0.98 17.65
C GLN A 19 -7.05 -2.42 17.15
N ALA A 20 -7.20 -2.64 15.85
CA ALA A 20 -7.42 -3.95 15.29
C ALA A 20 -6.22 -4.89 15.55
N PRO A 21 -6.44 -6.07 16.16
CA PRO A 21 -5.38 -7.03 16.41
C PRO A 21 -4.90 -7.62 15.08
N VAL A 22 -3.61 -7.55 14.80
CA VAL A 22 -3.02 -8.12 13.58
C VAL A 22 -2.55 -9.54 13.86
N SER A 23 -3.10 -10.51 13.13
CA SER A 23 -2.71 -11.93 13.25
C SER A 23 -1.71 -12.39 12.18
N LEU A 24 -1.69 -11.71 11.03
CA LEU A 24 -0.82 -12.04 9.90
C LEU A 24 -0.49 -10.80 9.08
N VAL A 25 0.74 -10.70 8.60
CA VAL A 25 1.17 -9.68 7.64
C VAL A 25 1.53 -10.36 6.32
N ARG A 26 0.97 -9.87 5.21
CA ARG A 26 1.28 -10.34 3.86
C ARG A 26 1.90 -9.22 3.06
N VAL A 27 2.98 -9.52 2.35
CA VAL A 27 3.60 -8.62 1.35
C VAL A 27 3.19 -9.13 -0.02
N VAL A 28 2.51 -8.30 -0.81
CA VAL A 28 2.02 -8.69 -2.14
C VAL A 28 2.55 -7.71 -3.16
N SER A 29 3.30 -8.22 -4.13
CA SER A 29 3.75 -7.46 -5.28
C SER A 29 2.61 -7.29 -6.29
N HIS A 30 2.39 -6.07 -6.77
CA HIS A 30 1.53 -5.80 -7.92
C HIS A 30 2.34 -5.14 -9.02
N THR A 31 1.94 -5.40 -10.27
CA THR A 31 2.41 -4.60 -11.40
C THR A 31 1.70 -3.25 -11.36
N GLN A 32 2.47 -2.17 -11.17
CA GLN A 32 1.96 -0.81 -11.29
C GLN A 32 2.69 -0.10 -12.43
N PHE A 33 1.93 0.50 -13.35
CA PHE A 33 2.51 1.31 -14.41
C PHE A 33 2.61 2.76 -13.94
N ASP A 34 3.79 3.36 -14.04
CA ASP A 34 4.04 4.76 -13.67
C ASP A 34 3.79 5.75 -14.82
N GLY A 35 3.17 5.27 -15.91
CA GLY A 35 2.82 6.04 -17.09
C GLY A 35 4.00 6.45 -17.98
N ASN A 36 5.25 6.28 -17.56
CA ASN A 36 6.41 6.84 -18.25
C ASN A 36 7.57 5.86 -18.46
N THR A 37 7.84 4.96 -17.50
CA THR A 37 9.03 4.08 -17.52
C THR A 37 8.69 2.60 -17.55
N GLY A 38 7.41 2.25 -17.40
CA GLY A 38 6.91 0.89 -17.57
C GLY A 38 6.41 0.28 -16.25
N PRO A 39 6.40 -1.06 -16.13
CA PRO A 39 5.99 -1.71 -14.89
C PRO A 39 7.02 -1.43 -13.79
N THR A 40 6.53 -0.95 -12.65
CA THR A 40 7.32 -0.67 -11.46
C THR A 40 7.10 -1.75 -10.40
N ASN A 41 8.12 -1.94 -9.56
CA ASN A 41 8.04 -2.82 -8.40
C ASN A 41 7.19 -2.15 -7.32
N HIS A 42 5.88 -2.39 -7.36
CA HIS A 42 4.94 -1.91 -6.36
C HIS A 42 4.57 -3.05 -5.40
N CYS A 43 4.60 -2.79 -4.10
CA CYS A 43 4.22 -3.76 -3.08
C CYS A 43 3.20 -3.15 -2.12
N CYS A 44 2.12 -3.89 -1.86
CA CYS A 44 1.17 -3.59 -0.79
C CYS A 44 1.45 -4.48 0.42
N LEU A 45 1.18 -3.95 1.61
CA LEU A 45 1.11 -4.73 2.84
C LEU A 45 -0.35 -4.96 3.20
N TYR A 46 -0.70 -6.19 3.57
CA TYR A 46 -2.02 -6.54 4.06
C TYR A 46 -1.92 -7.14 5.45
N PHE A 47 -2.54 -6.48 6.42
CA PHE A 47 -2.55 -6.90 7.82
C PHE A 47 -3.90 -7.57 8.07
N GLN A 48 -3.89 -8.88 8.30
CA GLN A 48 -5.10 -9.62 8.63
C GLN A 48 -5.54 -9.29 10.05
N THR A 49 -6.78 -8.82 10.20
CA THR A 49 -7.35 -8.40 11.49
C THR A 49 -8.51 -9.26 11.96
N GLY A 50 -8.88 -10.27 11.17
CA GLY A 50 -9.95 -11.22 11.44
C GLY A 50 -9.98 -12.31 10.36
N PRO A 51 -10.98 -13.20 10.37
CA PRO A 51 -11.09 -14.27 9.36
C PRO A 51 -11.16 -13.74 7.93
N ASN A 52 -11.91 -12.64 7.72
CA ASN A 52 -12.12 -12.03 6.41
C ASN A 52 -11.77 -10.53 6.36
N SER A 53 -11.26 -9.96 7.46
CA SER A 53 -10.94 -8.52 7.53
C SER A 53 -9.44 -8.26 7.42
N TYR A 54 -9.09 -7.22 6.68
CA TYR A 54 -7.72 -6.82 6.43
C TYR A 54 -7.57 -5.31 6.48
N ILE A 55 -6.40 -4.84 6.87
CA ILE A 55 -5.95 -3.46 6.66
C ILE A 55 -4.90 -3.47 5.57
N ARG A 56 -5.17 -2.79 4.45
CA ARG A 56 -4.21 -2.58 3.36
C ARG A 56 -3.41 -1.32 3.62
N LEU A 57 -2.09 -1.42 3.53
CA LEU A 57 -1.16 -0.31 3.42
C LEU A 57 -0.57 -0.30 2.01
N ASP A 58 -0.82 0.77 1.29
CA ASP A 58 -0.49 0.93 -0.13
C ASP A 58 0.24 2.27 -0.31
N MET A 59 1.42 2.25 -0.95
CA MET A 59 2.22 3.44 -1.19
C MET A 59 2.10 3.86 -2.65
N ILE A 60 1.44 5.00 -2.88
CA ILE A 60 1.32 5.60 -4.21
C ILE A 60 2.50 6.56 -4.41
N PRO A 61 3.32 6.40 -5.46
CA PRO A 61 4.43 7.32 -5.72
C PRO A 61 3.92 8.74 -6.00
N GLY A 62 4.57 9.73 -5.41
CA GLY A 62 4.35 11.15 -5.67
C GLY A 62 5.48 11.76 -6.49
N ASN A 63 5.35 13.05 -6.81
CA ASN A 63 6.35 13.80 -7.58
C ASN A 63 7.35 14.57 -6.71
N ASP A 64 7.09 14.69 -5.41
CA ASP A 64 7.98 15.43 -4.52
C ASP A 64 9.29 14.67 -4.30
N PRO A 65 10.45 15.36 -4.27
CA PRO A 65 11.72 14.74 -3.99
C PRO A 65 11.76 14.14 -2.57
N GLY A 66 12.33 12.95 -2.48
CA GLY A 66 12.57 12.24 -1.23
C GLY A 66 13.58 12.97 -0.35
N THR A 67 13.49 12.77 0.96
CA THR A 67 14.33 13.46 1.95
C THR A 67 15.50 12.62 2.46
N VAL A 68 15.51 11.31 2.19
CA VAL A 68 16.48 10.35 2.75
C VAL A 68 17.29 9.65 1.65
N LEU A 69 16.62 9.16 0.61
CA LEU A 69 17.26 8.45 -0.49
C LEU A 69 17.56 9.42 -1.64
N PRO A 70 18.83 9.60 -2.04
CA PRO A 70 19.18 10.36 -3.24
C PRO A 70 18.44 9.81 -4.47
N GLY A 71 17.76 10.68 -5.21
CA GLY A 71 16.92 10.29 -6.35
C GLY A 71 15.57 9.65 -5.98
N GLY A 72 15.29 9.45 -4.68
CA GLY A 72 14.01 8.97 -4.19
C GLY A 72 12.90 10.01 -4.37
N ARG A 73 11.64 9.55 -4.32
CA ARG A 73 10.44 10.40 -4.31
C ARG A 73 9.61 10.11 -3.07
N LYS A 74 8.89 11.11 -2.58
CA LYS A 74 7.86 10.90 -1.55
C LYS A 74 6.67 10.19 -2.17
N GLY A 75 5.95 9.44 -1.36
CA GLY A 75 4.70 8.80 -1.75
C GLY A 75 3.59 9.11 -0.76
N VAL A 76 2.35 8.85 -1.18
CA VAL A 76 1.17 8.91 -0.34
C VAL A 76 0.90 7.51 0.21
N LEU A 77 0.89 7.37 1.53
CA LEU A 77 0.52 6.11 2.19
C LEU A 77 -0.99 6.06 2.38
N VAL A 78 -1.63 5.16 1.67
CA VAL A 78 -3.06 4.88 1.74
C VAL A 78 -3.30 3.72 2.71
N VAL A 79 -4.19 3.93 3.68
CA VAL A 79 -4.60 2.92 4.67
C VAL A 79 -6.09 2.65 4.51
N GLN A 80 -6.46 1.39 4.26
CA GLN A 80 -7.86 1.03 3.99
C GLN A 80 -8.25 -0.27 4.70
N ILE A 81 -9.46 -0.30 5.27
CA ILE A 81 -10.05 -1.52 5.82
C ILE A 81 -10.83 -2.25 4.72
N TRP A 82 -10.59 -3.54 4.57
CA TRP A 82 -11.25 -4.42 3.60
C TRP A 82 -11.93 -5.57 4.34
N THR A 83 -13.19 -5.85 4.02
CA THR A 83 -13.99 -6.93 4.63
C THR A 83 -14.06 -8.21 3.80
N THR A 84 -13.45 -8.21 2.60
CA THR A 84 -13.26 -9.40 1.78
C THR A 84 -12.00 -9.21 0.94
N PHE A 85 -11.11 -10.21 0.97
CA PHE A 85 -9.85 -10.18 0.22
C PHE A 85 -9.91 -11.19 -0.92
N GLN A 86 -10.06 -10.72 -2.16
CA GLN A 86 -9.67 -11.52 -3.32
C GLN A 86 -8.23 -11.14 -3.70
N MET A 87 -7.29 -12.06 -3.48
CA MET A 87 -5.99 -12.00 -4.14
C MET A 87 -6.21 -12.19 -5.64
N SER A 88 -6.39 -11.09 -6.38
CA SER A 88 -6.09 -11.13 -7.81
C SER A 88 -4.58 -11.09 -7.93
N ALA A 89 -3.95 -12.26 -7.96
CA ALA A 89 -2.63 -12.38 -8.55
C ALA A 89 -2.81 -12.08 -10.04
N SER A 90 -2.55 -10.84 -10.46
CA SER A 90 -2.45 -10.56 -11.89
C SER A 90 -1.33 -11.46 -12.43
N LYS A 91 -1.75 -12.41 -13.28
CA LYS A 91 -0.87 -13.35 -13.96
C LYS A 91 0.27 -12.56 -14.60
N PRO A 92 1.55 -12.95 -14.42
CA PRO A 92 2.63 -12.27 -15.11
C PRO A 92 2.35 -12.31 -16.63
N PRO A 93 2.58 -11.21 -17.37
CA PRO A 93 2.38 -11.21 -18.81
C PRO A 93 3.25 -12.31 -19.41
N ARG A 94 2.64 -13.13 -20.29
CA ARG A 94 3.38 -14.15 -21.05
C ARG A 94 4.50 -13.45 -21.84
N PRO A 95 5.74 -13.98 -21.84
CA PRO A 95 6.72 -13.51 -22.80
C PRO A 95 6.19 -13.81 -24.21
N LEU A 96 6.27 -12.80 -25.08
CA LEU A 96 6.04 -12.93 -26.52
C LEU A 96 7.07 -13.88 -27.13
#